data_AF-R5LIQ8-F1
#
_entry.id   AF-R5LIQ8-F1
#
_cell.length_a   1.000
_cell.length_b   1.000
_cell.length_c   1.000
_cell.angle_alpha   90.00
_cell.angle_beta   90.00
_cell.angle_gamma   90.00
#
_symmetry.space_group_name_H-M   'P 1'
#
loop_
_entity.id
_entity.type
_entity.pdbx_description
1 polymer ?
#
loop_
_entity_poly.entity_id
_entity_poly.type
_entity_poly.pdbx_seq_one_letter_code
_entity_poly.pdbx_strand_id
1 'polypeptide(L)' 'MKGFRINPDKKLVSVIMEGLERKDGHCPCRINVDDTTLCPCDEFVNEKICKCKLYVPIESCEKHIEEKENA' A
#
# COMPACT_ATOMS: atom_id res chain seq x y z
N MET A 1 -8.75 -5.39 -4.10
CA MET A 1 -9.68 -4.36 -3.57
C MET A 1 -10.13 -3.47 -4.73
N LYS A 2 -11.44 -3.23 -4.93
CA LYS A 2 -11.94 -2.46 -6.08
C LYS A 2 -11.39 -1.02 -6.04
N GLY A 3 -10.83 -0.53 -7.15
CA GLY A 3 -10.27 0.83 -7.27
C GLY A 3 -8.80 0.98 -6.85
N PHE A 4 -8.18 -0.08 -6.33
CA PHE A 4 -6.77 -0.07 -5.88
C PHE A 4 -5.97 -1.19 -6.51
N ARG A 5 -4.67 -0.95 -6.64
CA ARG A 5 -3.67 -1.93 -7.08
C ARG A 5 -2.46 -1.89 -6.17
N ILE A 6 -1.63 -2.92 -6.22
CA ILE A 6 -0.33 -2.90 -5.55
C ILE A 6 0.56 -1.84 -6.21
N ASN A 7 1.35 -1.15 -5.39
CA ASN A 7 2.30 -0.15 -5.85
C ASN A 7 3.28 -0.74 -6.89
N PRO A 8 3.50 -0.09 -8.05
CA PRO A 8 4.41 -0.58 -9.07
C PRO A 8 5.89 -0.58 -8.64
N ASP A 9 6.28 0.19 -7.62
CA ASP A 9 7.64 0.17 -7.08
C ASP A 9 7.91 -1.14 -6.32
N LYS A 10 8.55 -2.08 -7.03
CA LYS A 10 8.89 -3.41 -6.51
C LYS A 10 9.79 -3.36 -5.27
N LYS A 11 10.69 -2.37 -5.15
CA LYS A 11 11.59 -2.26 -3.98
C LYS A 11 10.79 -1.88 -2.74
N LEU A 12 9.92 -0.89 -2.88
CA LEU A 12 9.02 -0.48 -1.79
C LEU A 12 8.08 -1.62 -1.38
N VAL A 13 7.47 -2.31 -2.35
CA VAL A 13 6.61 -3.46 -2.07
C VAL A 13 7.36 -4.55 -1.32
N SER A 14 8.59 -4.89 -1.72
CA SER A 14 9.40 -5.90 -1.03
C SER A 14 9.61 -5.56 0.45
N VAL A 15 10.01 -4.32 0.75
CA VAL A 15 10.23 -3.86 2.13
C VAL A 15 8.93 -3.93 2.96
N ILE A 16 7.79 -3.59 2.36
CA ILE A 16 6.50 -3.66 3.06
C ILE A 16 6.09 -5.12 3.30
N MET A 17 6.26 -6.00 2.33
CA MET A 17 5.92 -7.43 2.47
C MET A 17 6.79 -8.10 3.55
N GLU A 18 8.10 -7.85 3.57
CA GLU A 18 8.97 -8.31 4.66
C GLU A 18 8.52 -7.76 6.03
N GLY A 19 8.09 -6.49 6.07
CA GLY A 19 7.58 -5.87 7.28
C GLY A 19 6.26 -6.49 7.77
N LEU A 20 5.39 -6.90 6.84
CA LEU A 20 4.16 -7.64 7.15
C LEU A 20 4.48 -9.02 7.72
N GLU A 21 5.40 -9.76 7.10
CA GLU A 21 5.83 -11.07 7.58
C GLU A 21 6.43 -11.00 8.99
N ARG A 22 7.30 -10.01 9.25
CA ARG A 22 7.91 -9.80 10.58
C ARG A 22 6.91 -9.37 11.67
N LYS A 23 5.75 -8.86 11.29
CA LYS A 23 4.68 -8.42 12.21
C LYS A 23 3.46 -9.33 12.16
N ASP A 24 3.62 -10.57 11.74
CA ASP A 24 2.53 -11.57 11.70
C ASP A 24 1.28 -11.05 10.96
N GLY A 25 1.48 -10.35 9.84
CA GLY A 25 0.43 -9.80 8.99
C GLY A 25 -0.05 -8.38 9.34
N HIS A 26 0.46 -7.77 10.42
CA HIS A 26 0.08 -6.41 10.83
C HIS A 26 0.87 -5.33 10.07
N CYS A 27 0.25 -4.18 9.76
CA CYS A 27 0.87 -3.14 8.95
C CYS A 27 2.22 -2.72 9.53
N PRO A 28 3.33 -2.80 8.76
CA PRO A 28 4.64 -2.37 9.23
C PRO A 28 4.66 -0.89 9.63
N CYS A 29 3.75 -0.10 9.05
CA CYS A 29 3.55 1.32 9.31
C CYS A 29 2.92 1.67 10.67
N ARG A 30 2.41 0.69 11.43
CA ARG A 30 1.76 0.91 12.73
C ARG A 30 2.66 0.48 13.87
N ILE A 31 2.60 1.22 14.97
CA ILE A 31 3.34 0.87 16.19
C ILE A 31 2.61 -0.26 16.92
N ASN A 32 1.28 -0.17 17.03
CA ASN A 32 0.45 -1.18 17.70
C ASN A 32 0.27 -2.43 16.84
N VAL A 33 0.22 -3.59 17.50
CA VAL A 33 -0.06 -4.91 16.92
C VAL A 33 -1.38 -5.37 17.55
N ASP A 34 -2.46 -5.19 16.82
CA ASP A 34 -3.83 -5.52 17.21
C ASP A 34 -4.65 -5.77 15.94
N ASP A 35 -5.85 -6.34 16.07
CA ASP A 35 -6.67 -6.76 14.92
C ASP A 35 -6.93 -5.63 13.90
N THR A 36 -6.97 -4.36 14.35
CA THR A 36 -7.22 -3.21 13.46
C THR A 36 -6.05 -2.92 12.53
N THR A 37 -4.87 -3.43 12.86
CA THR A 37 -3.64 -3.23 12.08
C THR A 37 -3.32 -4.39 11.13
N LEU A 38 -4.04 -5.52 11.19
CA LEU A 38 -3.93 -6.60 10.20
C LEU A 38 -4.14 -6.08 8.77
N CYS A 39 -3.25 -6.43 7.83
CA CYS A 39 -3.34 -5.93 6.46
C CYS A 39 -4.41 -6.68 5.66
N PRO A 40 -5.31 -5.98 4.92
CA PRO A 40 -5.48 -4.53 4.84
C PRO A 40 -6.10 -3.94 6.11
N CYS A 41 -5.42 -2.97 6.72
CA CYS A 41 -5.82 -2.41 8.01
C CYS A 41 -7.13 -1.62 7.94
N ASP A 42 -7.82 -1.53 9.08
CA ASP A 42 -9.14 -0.89 9.18
C ASP A 42 -9.12 0.55 8.70
N GLU A 43 -8.07 1.30 9.01
CA GLU A 43 -7.92 2.69 8.54
C GLU A 43 -7.89 2.75 7.01
N PHE A 44 -7.18 1.84 6.34
CA PHE A 44 -7.19 1.80 4.87
C PHE A 44 -8.57 1.40 4.34
N VAL A 45 -9.21 0.40 4.97
CA VAL A 45 -10.56 -0.04 4.56
C VAL A 45 -11.58 1.10 4.70
N ASN A 46 -11.48 1.92 5.74
CA ASN A 46 -12.41 3.00 6.06
C ASN A 46 -12.11 4.28 5.27
N GLU A 47 -10.87 4.78 5.32
CA GLU A 47 -10.47 6.05 4.71
C GLU A 47 -10.11 5.93 3.23
N LYS A 48 -9.92 4.70 2.73
CA LYS A 48 -9.45 4.41 1.36
C LYS A 48 -8.06 5.00 1.07
N ILE A 49 -7.24 5.21 2.11
CA ILE A 49 -5.87 5.71 2.01
C ILE A 49 -4.91 4.70 2.67
N CYS A 50 -4.02 4.11 1.88
CA CYS A 50 -2.99 3.21 2.39
C CYS A 50 -1.72 4.00 2.75
N LYS A 51 -1.51 4.27 4.04
CA LYS A 51 -0.38 5.12 4.50
C LYS A 51 1.00 4.52 4.24
N CYS A 52 1.14 3.19 4.20
CA CYS A 52 2.39 2.54 3.79
C CYS A 52 2.60 2.52 2.28
N LYS A 53 1.60 2.95 1.49
CA LYS A 53 1.60 2.96 0.02
C LYS A 53 1.74 1.57 -0.61
N LEU A 54 1.38 0.49 0.08
CA LEU A 54 1.29 -0.84 -0.55
C LEU A 54 0.20 -0.86 -1.61
N TYR A 55 -0.96 -0.29 -1.29
CA TYR A 55 -2.07 -0.13 -2.22
C TYR A 55 -2.15 1.32 -2.69
N VAL A 56 -2.22 1.52 -4.00
CA VAL A 56 -2.38 2.85 -4.63
C VAL A 56 -3.64 2.86 -5.50
N PRO A 57 -4.35 3.99 -5.64
CA PRO A 57 -5.49 4.10 -6.54
C PRO A 57 -5.09 3.73 -7.98
N ILE A 58 -6.00 3.11 -8.73
CA ILE A 58 -5.73 2.77 -10.13
C ILE A 58 -5.52 4.04 -10.98
N GLU A 59 -6.24 5.12 -10.67
CA GLU A 59 -6.11 6.44 -11.33
C GLU A 59 -4.71 7.06 -11.18
N SER A 60 -3.95 6.71 -10.13
CA SER A 60 -2.58 7.19 -9.97
C SER A 60 -1.57 6.48 -10.89
N CYS A 61 -2.03 5.57 -11.76
CA CYS A 61 -1.20 4.92 -12.78
C CYS A 61 -1.05 5.73 -14.06
N GLU A 62 -2.12 6.41 -14.49
CA GLU A 62 -2.20 7.00 -15.83
C GLU A 62 -1.22 8.17 -15.97
N LYS A 63 -1.06 8.95 -14.89
CA LYS A 63 -0.19 10.14 -14.87
C LYS A 63 1.29 9.85 -15.07
N HIS A 64 1.78 8.70 -14.63
CA HIS A 64 3.20 8.34 -14.78
C HIS A 64 3.56 7.87 -16.20
N ILE A 65 2.56 7.50 -17.02
CA ILE A 65 2.78 7.18 -18.44
C ILE A 65 2.87 8.50 -19.21
N GLU A 66 1.94 9.43 -18.97
CA GLU A 66 1.92 10.74 -19.63
C GLU A 66 3.18 11.58 -19.36
N GLU A 67 3.74 11.55 -18.14
CA GLU A 67 4.97 12.29 -17.83
C GLU A 67 6.23 11.69 -18.48
N LYS A 68 6.24 10.39 -18.78
CA LYS A 68 7.38 9.72 -19.44
C LYS A 68 7.33 9.79 -20.96
N GLU A 69 6.16 9.96 -21.55
CA GLU A 69 6.00 10.12 -23.00
C GLU A 69 6.18 11.58 -23.44
N ASN A 70 6.12 12.54 -22.51
CA ASN A 70 6.29 13.98 -22.78
C ASN A 70 7.61 14.57 -22.24
N ALA A 71 8.58 13.74 -21.83
CA ALA A 71 9.89 14.14 -21.31
C ALA A 71 11.03 13.64 -22.21
#